data_AF-A0A538LN38-F1
#
_entry.id   AF-A0A538LN38-F1
#
_cell.length_a   1.000
_cell.length_b   1.000
_cell.length_c   1.000
_cell.angle_alpha   90.00
_cell.angle_beta   90.00
_cell.angle_gamma   90.00
#
_symmetry.space_group_name_H-M   'P 1'
#
loop_
_entity.id
_entity.type
_entity.pdbx_description
1 polymer ?
#
loop_
_entity_poly.entity_id
_entity_poly.type
_entity_poly.pdbx_seq_one_letter_code
_entity_poly.pdbx_strand_id
1 'polypeptide(L)'
;MGRPLPPRPGPAPRRNAGRRGLIGRRTRIGCTAAGSGAELRRPGAWREPSTCWRNRVSKRVVVWGTGFVGKMVIAEVLQHPEFELVGVGVSNLEKVGRDVGELCGLGPTGIIATDDVEGLIALAPDAVAHYGPTAAHADDNISLIGRFLRAGIDVVSTAMTPWVWPWASSNPPNWIEPIERACADGRASCFTTGIDPGFANDLFPMTLMGLCGEVRSVRALELLDYASYTGDYETEMGIGRPPEETSTLEIPEILVMAWGGTVPMIAEAAGIELDDITTTWEKWVTDKAIPSAKGVIEPGNVAAIRFQIHGNYRGEPRIVLEHVNRIGPDAAPDWPRGNTPECYRVEIDGSPTIIQETAFRSTAGDPVAGGCLATGLRALNAIPAVNASPPGWVTALDLPLIAGRGSIR
;
A
#
# COMPACT_ATOMS: atom_id res chain seq x y z
N MET A 1 48.10 -34.11 17.14
CA MET A 1 47.29 -35.27 16.67
C MET A 1 45.87 -34.78 16.46
N GLY A 2 45.39 -34.77 15.22
CA GLY A 2 44.06 -34.32 14.82
C GLY A 2 43.91 -34.54 13.31
N ARG A 3 42.85 -35.25 12.92
CA ARG A 3 42.71 -36.05 11.68
C ARG A 3 42.76 -35.27 10.35
N PRO A 4 43.19 -35.90 9.24
CA PRO A 4 43.15 -35.30 7.91
C PRO A 4 41.76 -35.43 7.24
N LEU A 5 41.38 -34.39 6.49
CA LEU A 5 40.17 -34.32 5.66
C LEU A 5 40.26 -35.26 4.43
N PRO A 6 39.14 -35.85 3.96
CA PRO A 6 39.13 -36.74 2.79
C PRO A 6 39.22 -35.95 1.47
N PRO A 7 39.78 -36.55 0.40
CA PRO A 7 39.99 -35.88 -0.88
C PRO A 7 38.69 -35.74 -1.70
N ARG A 8 38.60 -34.64 -2.47
CA ARG A 8 37.49 -34.35 -3.42
C ARG A 8 37.53 -35.33 -4.62
N PRO A 9 36.38 -35.80 -5.12
CA PRO A 9 36.34 -36.62 -6.33
C PRO A 9 36.57 -35.77 -7.60
N GLY A 10 37.42 -36.26 -8.50
CA GLY A 10 37.73 -35.65 -9.80
C GLY A 10 36.62 -35.84 -10.84
N PRO A 11 36.72 -35.16 -12.01
CA PRO A 11 35.63 -35.07 -12.98
C PRO A 11 35.48 -36.37 -13.79
N ALA A 12 34.22 -36.77 -14.02
CA ALA A 12 33.86 -37.92 -14.84
C ALA A 12 34.10 -37.66 -16.36
N PRO A 13 34.44 -38.69 -17.15
CA PRO A 13 34.84 -38.51 -18.55
C PRO A 13 33.67 -38.29 -19.51
N ARG A 14 33.89 -37.37 -20.45
CA ARG A 14 33.02 -37.12 -21.61
C ARG A 14 32.99 -38.34 -22.54
N ARG A 15 31.80 -38.87 -22.84
CA ARG A 15 31.58 -39.77 -23.97
C ARG A 15 31.00 -39.00 -25.15
N ASN A 16 31.82 -38.89 -26.19
CA ASN A 16 31.44 -38.48 -27.54
C ASN A 16 31.11 -39.75 -28.34
N ALA A 17 29.93 -39.83 -28.95
CA ALA A 17 29.61 -40.85 -29.94
C ALA A 17 28.77 -40.25 -31.07
N GLY A 18 29.48 -39.86 -32.14
CA GLY A 18 29.26 -40.30 -33.52
C GLY A 18 27.85 -40.25 -34.12
N ARG A 19 27.70 -39.30 -35.06
CA ARG A 19 26.68 -39.19 -36.11
C ARG A 19 26.47 -40.46 -36.96
N ARG A 20 25.23 -40.65 -37.44
CA ARG A 20 24.75 -41.08 -38.77
C ARG A 20 23.21 -41.02 -38.67
N GLY A 21 22.43 -40.20 -39.39
CA GLY A 21 22.45 -39.88 -40.81
C GLY A 21 21.53 -40.85 -41.54
N LEU A 22 20.24 -40.53 -41.71
CA LEU A 22 19.38 -41.06 -42.78
C LEU A 22 18.17 -40.17 -43.04
N ILE A 23 18.07 -39.84 -44.32
CA ILE A 23 17.16 -38.96 -45.04
C ILE A 23 15.76 -39.57 -45.14
N GLY A 24 14.74 -38.71 -45.00
CA GLY A 24 13.62 -38.65 -45.94
C GLY A 24 12.39 -39.50 -45.64
N ARG A 25 11.30 -38.84 -45.19
CA ARG A 25 9.96 -39.03 -45.76
C ARG A 25 9.09 -37.80 -45.49
N ARG A 26 8.75 -37.11 -46.58
CA ARG A 26 7.74 -36.05 -46.65
C ARG A 26 6.37 -36.67 -46.35
N THR A 27 5.69 -36.19 -45.31
CA THR A 27 4.25 -36.43 -45.15
C THR A 27 3.51 -35.20 -45.67
N ARG A 28 2.72 -35.44 -46.72
CA ARG A 28 1.88 -34.45 -47.40
C ARG A 28 0.80 -33.95 -46.45
N ILE A 29 0.61 -32.63 -46.45
CA ILE A 29 -0.58 -31.95 -45.97
C ILE A 29 -1.73 -32.40 -46.87
N GLY A 30 -2.63 -33.22 -46.32
CA GLY A 30 -3.89 -33.60 -46.93
C GLY A 30 -5.00 -32.75 -46.33
N CYS A 31 -5.45 -31.76 -47.08
CA CYS A 31 -6.65 -31.00 -46.79
C CYS A 31 -7.86 -31.86 -47.16
N THR A 32 -8.55 -32.43 -46.18
CA THR A 32 -9.87 -33.04 -46.37
C THR A 32 -10.91 -32.17 -45.69
N ALA A 33 -11.67 -31.45 -46.52
CA ALA A 33 -12.86 -30.74 -46.12
C ALA A 33 -13.92 -31.74 -45.63
N ALA A 34 -14.32 -31.60 -44.37
CA ALA A 34 -15.57 -32.13 -43.86
C ALA A 34 -16.35 -30.94 -43.30
N GLY A 35 -17.38 -30.52 -44.02
CA GLY A 35 -18.29 -29.49 -43.60
C GLY A 35 -19.12 -29.96 -42.41
N SER A 36 -19.03 -29.21 -41.32
CA SER A 36 -20.10 -29.08 -40.33
C SER A 36 -20.28 -27.59 -40.09
N GLY A 37 -21.47 -27.08 -40.40
CA GLY A 37 -21.77 -25.65 -40.49
C GLY A 37 -21.27 -24.85 -39.29
N ALA A 38 -20.22 -24.06 -39.53
CA ALA A 38 -19.89 -22.93 -38.68
C ALA A 38 -20.86 -21.82 -39.07
N GLU A 39 -21.93 -21.68 -38.29
CA GLU A 39 -22.69 -20.44 -38.24
C GLU A 39 -21.69 -19.30 -38.00
N LEU A 40 -21.48 -18.47 -39.01
CA LEU A 40 -20.77 -17.20 -38.89
C LEU A 40 -21.49 -16.40 -37.80
N ARG A 41 -20.93 -16.41 -36.58
CA ARG A 41 -21.42 -15.62 -35.45
C ARG A 41 -21.49 -14.16 -35.91
N ARG A 42 -22.70 -13.61 -35.93
CA ARG A 42 -22.94 -12.21 -36.26
C ARG A 42 -22.06 -11.32 -35.36
N PRO A 43 -21.33 -10.34 -35.91
CA PRO A 43 -20.70 -9.31 -35.11
C PRO A 43 -21.80 -8.39 -34.57
N GLY A 44 -22.22 -8.56 -33.32
CA GLY A 44 -23.29 -7.71 -32.78
C GLY A 44 -23.96 -8.11 -31.46
N ALA A 45 -23.33 -8.90 -30.59
CA ALA A 45 -23.85 -9.08 -29.24
C ALA A 45 -22.71 -8.96 -28.24
N TRP A 46 -22.70 -7.84 -27.51
CA TRP A 46 -22.01 -7.75 -26.22
C TRP A 46 -22.43 -8.97 -25.39
N ARG A 47 -21.46 -9.72 -24.85
CA ARG A 47 -21.81 -10.76 -23.87
C ARG A 47 -22.58 -10.07 -22.76
N GLU A 48 -23.82 -10.49 -22.52
CA GLU A 48 -24.54 -10.01 -21.35
C GLU A 48 -23.66 -10.27 -20.12
N PRO A 49 -23.37 -9.24 -19.31
CA PRO A 49 -22.64 -9.43 -18.07
C PRO A 49 -23.36 -10.52 -17.26
N SER A 50 -22.63 -11.53 -16.80
CA SER A 50 -23.18 -12.65 -16.03
C SER A 50 -24.14 -12.14 -14.96
N THR A 51 -25.37 -12.64 -14.89
CA THR A 51 -26.41 -12.21 -13.93
C THR A 51 -26.02 -12.34 -12.45
N CYS A 52 -24.83 -12.86 -12.14
CA CYS A 52 -24.26 -12.97 -10.80
C CYS A 52 -24.04 -11.64 -10.07
N TRP A 53 -24.00 -10.50 -10.78
CA TRP A 53 -23.76 -9.19 -10.14
C TRP A 53 -24.93 -8.70 -9.28
N ARG A 54 -26.18 -9.11 -9.60
CA ARG A 54 -27.40 -8.57 -8.99
C ARG A 54 -27.76 -9.20 -7.63
N ASN A 55 -27.15 -10.35 -7.29
CA ASN A 55 -27.54 -11.17 -6.12
C ASN A 55 -26.40 -11.35 -5.09
N ARG A 56 -25.41 -10.46 -5.04
CA ARG A 56 -24.37 -10.54 -4.00
C ARG A 56 -24.77 -9.78 -2.75
N VAL A 57 -24.55 -10.41 -1.60
CA VAL A 57 -24.80 -9.87 -0.27
C VAL A 57 -23.76 -8.79 0.02
N SER A 58 -24.22 -7.65 0.54
CA SER A 58 -23.37 -6.55 0.99
C SER A 58 -22.43 -7.02 2.10
N LYS A 59 -21.21 -6.51 2.13
CA LYS A 59 -20.20 -6.82 3.15
C LYS A 59 -20.46 -6.00 4.41
N ARG A 60 -20.64 -6.68 5.53
CA ARG A 60 -20.84 -6.07 6.85
C ARG A 60 -19.50 -5.59 7.38
N VAL A 61 -19.34 -4.29 7.55
CA VAL A 61 -18.07 -3.69 7.94
C VAL A 61 -18.22 -2.94 9.25
N VAL A 62 -17.28 -3.16 10.16
CA VAL A 62 -17.03 -2.27 11.28
C VAL A 62 -15.91 -1.30 10.89
N VAL A 63 -16.10 -0.01 11.16
CA VAL A 63 -15.01 0.97 11.04
C VAL A 63 -14.46 1.27 12.43
N TRP A 64 -13.15 1.14 12.61
CA TRP A 64 -12.48 1.59 13.82
C TRP A 64 -11.71 2.88 13.55
N GLY A 65 -12.08 3.96 14.23
CA GLY A 65 -11.46 5.27 14.10
C GLY A 65 -12.33 6.27 13.36
N THR A 66 -12.64 7.39 14.04
CA THR A 66 -13.38 8.55 13.50
C THR A 66 -12.46 9.77 13.38
N GLY A 67 -11.21 9.52 13.01
CA GLY A 67 -10.24 10.56 12.64
C GLY A 67 -10.53 11.11 11.25
N PHE A 68 -9.57 11.87 10.69
CA PHE A 68 -9.72 12.52 9.39
C PHE A 68 -10.07 11.51 8.27
N VAL A 69 -9.30 10.42 8.13
CA VAL A 69 -9.57 9.34 7.18
C VAL A 69 -10.91 8.66 7.46
N GLY A 70 -11.12 8.21 8.70
CA GLY A 70 -12.29 7.43 9.08
C GLY A 70 -13.62 8.14 8.84
N LYS A 71 -13.71 9.45 9.14
CA LYS A 71 -14.94 10.23 8.87
C LYS A 71 -15.29 10.27 7.39
N MET A 72 -14.28 10.47 6.53
CA MET A 72 -14.50 10.50 5.08
C MET A 72 -14.90 9.12 4.55
N VAL A 73 -14.26 8.05 5.03
CA VAL A 73 -14.64 6.68 4.64
C VAL A 73 -16.04 6.32 5.13
N ILE A 74 -16.42 6.69 6.36
CA ILE A 74 -17.77 6.42 6.89
C ILE A 74 -18.84 7.05 6.00
N ALA A 75 -18.62 8.27 5.52
CA ALA A 75 -19.53 8.93 4.58
C ALA A 75 -19.72 8.13 3.29
N GLU A 76 -18.65 7.52 2.79
CA GLU A 76 -18.68 6.67 1.59
C GLU A 76 -19.33 5.30 1.84
N VAL A 77 -19.02 4.65 2.97
CA VAL A 77 -19.59 3.33 3.33
C VAL A 77 -21.11 3.42 3.45
N LEU A 78 -21.65 4.47 4.07
CA LEU A 78 -23.09 4.68 4.24
C LEU A 78 -23.86 4.76 2.91
N GLN A 79 -23.18 5.07 1.80
CA GLN A 79 -23.77 5.18 0.46
C GLN A 79 -23.34 4.05 -0.48
N HIS A 80 -22.48 3.14 -0.02
CA HIS A 80 -21.84 2.15 -0.89
C HIS A 80 -22.73 0.90 -1.06
N PRO A 81 -23.02 0.46 -2.30
CA PRO A 81 -23.93 -0.67 -2.52
C PRO A 81 -23.34 -2.03 -2.10
N GLU A 82 -22.01 -2.15 -2.02
CA GLU A 82 -21.34 -3.40 -1.61
C GLU A 82 -20.98 -3.44 -0.12
N PHE A 83 -21.26 -2.38 0.67
CA PHE A 83 -20.92 -2.35 2.10
C PHE A 83 -22.11 -1.95 2.98
N GLU A 84 -22.19 -2.52 4.18
CA GLU A 84 -23.13 -2.18 5.24
C GLU A 84 -22.31 -1.79 6.47
N LEU A 85 -22.45 -0.55 6.96
CA LEU A 85 -21.79 -0.12 8.20
C LEU A 85 -22.58 -0.65 9.40
N VAL A 86 -22.03 -1.64 10.10
CA VAL A 86 -22.75 -2.32 11.20
C VAL A 86 -22.35 -1.82 12.58
N GLY A 87 -21.19 -1.17 12.70
CA GLY A 87 -20.72 -0.60 13.95
C GLY A 87 -19.51 0.31 13.75
N VAL A 88 -19.29 1.21 14.70
CA VAL A 88 -18.13 2.12 14.69
C VAL A 88 -17.45 2.13 16.05
N GLY A 89 -16.17 1.77 16.02
CA GLY A 89 -15.29 1.81 17.18
C GLY A 89 -14.53 3.13 17.31
N VAL A 90 -14.34 3.60 18.54
CA VAL A 90 -13.53 4.78 18.87
C VAL A 90 -12.64 4.50 20.07
N SER A 91 -11.42 5.06 20.05
CA SER A 91 -10.50 5.00 21.19
C SER A 91 -10.59 6.23 22.11
N ASN A 92 -11.09 7.36 21.62
CA ASN A 92 -11.34 8.54 22.46
C ASN A 92 -12.69 8.40 23.17
N LEU A 93 -12.66 8.28 24.50
CA LEU A 93 -13.83 8.11 25.36
C LEU A 93 -14.86 9.25 25.24
N GLU A 94 -14.44 10.47 24.89
CA GLU A 94 -15.36 11.61 24.66
C GLU A 94 -16.26 11.40 23.43
N LYS A 95 -15.92 10.43 22.57
CA LYS A 95 -16.70 10.07 21.39
C LYS A 95 -17.67 8.92 21.65
N VAL A 96 -17.51 8.18 22.73
CA VAL A 96 -18.37 7.04 23.08
C VAL A 96 -19.79 7.52 23.38
N GLY A 97 -20.79 6.79 22.89
CA GLY A 97 -22.20 7.12 23.08
C GLY A 97 -22.74 8.20 22.14
N ARG A 98 -21.90 8.79 21.28
CA ARG A 98 -22.32 9.80 20.29
C ARG A 98 -22.73 9.14 18.97
N ASP A 99 -23.67 9.78 18.27
CA ASP A 99 -24.05 9.34 16.93
C ASP A 99 -22.89 9.53 15.94
N VAL A 100 -22.60 8.50 15.16
CA VAL A 100 -21.52 8.46 14.18
C VAL A 100 -21.69 9.53 13.11
N GLY A 101 -22.90 9.74 12.64
CA GLY A 101 -23.22 10.74 11.63
C GLY A 101 -23.02 12.16 12.16
N GLU A 102 -23.36 12.43 13.41
CA GLU A 102 -23.00 13.71 14.06
C GLU A 102 -21.48 13.88 14.20
N LEU A 103 -20.75 12.83 14.58
CA LEU A 103 -19.27 12.86 14.64
C LEU A 103 -18.64 13.16 13.27
N CYS A 104 -19.27 12.70 12.19
CA CYS A 104 -18.80 12.85 10.81
C CYS A 104 -19.38 14.08 10.09
N GLY A 105 -20.33 14.81 10.68
CA GLY A 105 -20.98 15.96 10.04
C GLY A 105 -22.01 15.59 8.96
N LEU A 106 -22.63 14.41 9.05
CA LEU A 106 -23.58 13.86 8.07
C LEU A 106 -25.05 13.91 8.53
N GLY A 107 -25.32 14.38 9.75
CA GLY A 107 -26.61 14.24 10.43
C GLY A 107 -26.78 12.86 11.09
N PRO A 108 -27.81 12.63 11.92
CA PRO A 108 -27.93 11.39 12.69
C PRO A 108 -28.06 10.15 11.81
N THR A 109 -27.26 9.13 12.12
CA THR A 109 -27.26 7.83 11.42
C THR A 109 -27.96 6.73 12.20
N GLY A 110 -28.15 6.92 13.51
CA GLY A 110 -28.61 5.90 14.45
C GLY A 110 -27.53 4.91 14.89
N ILE A 111 -26.32 4.98 14.31
CA ILE A 111 -25.17 4.17 14.72
C ILE A 111 -24.45 4.92 15.83
N ILE A 112 -24.31 4.28 16.99
CA ILE A 112 -23.66 4.87 18.16
C ILE A 112 -22.20 4.42 18.22
N ALA A 113 -21.29 5.38 18.31
CA ALA A 113 -19.87 5.10 18.47
C ALA A 113 -19.60 4.46 19.85
N THR A 114 -18.76 3.43 19.87
CA THR A 114 -18.47 2.65 21.09
C THR A 114 -16.98 2.34 21.22
N ASP A 115 -16.51 2.13 22.44
CA ASP A 115 -15.21 1.52 22.76
C ASP A 115 -15.34 0.02 23.12
N ASP A 116 -16.56 -0.51 23.13
CA ASP A 116 -16.85 -1.93 23.39
C ASP A 116 -16.51 -2.79 22.16
N VAL A 117 -15.27 -3.26 22.13
CA VAL A 117 -14.77 -4.18 21.10
C VAL A 117 -15.52 -5.51 21.11
N GLU A 118 -15.95 -6.05 22.26
CA GLU A 118 -16.68 -7.33 22.30
C GLU A 118 -18.07 -7.17 21.69
N GLY A 119 -18.74 -6.06 21.97
CA GLY A 119 -19.99 -5.67 21.31
C GLY A 119 -19.83 -5.58 19.80
N LEU A 120 -18.74 -4.98 19.31
CA LEU A 120 -18.46 -4.90 17.87
C LEU A 120 -18.17 -6.27 17.24
N ILE A 121 -17.46 -7.16 17.95
CA ILE A 121 -17.23 -8.54 17.52
C ILE A 121 -18.57 -9.31 17.44
N ALA A 122 -19.46 -9.12 18.43
CA ALA A 122 -20.76 -9.79 18.49
C ALA A 122 -21.71 -9.41 17.33
N LEU A 123 -21.45 -8.30 16.62
CA LEU A 123 -22.16 -7.95 15.39
C LEU A 123 -21.82 -8.85 14.19
N ALA A 124 -20.79 -9.70 14.35
CA ALA A 124 -20.25 -10.61 13.34
C ALA A 124 -20.03 -9.92 11.97
N PRO A 125 -19.20 -8.86 11.90
CA PRO A 125 -18.85 -8.24 10.63
C PRO A 125 -18.00 -9.17 9.76
N ASP A 126 -18.08 -9.00 8.44
CA ASP A 126 -17.16 -9.64 7.49
C ASP A 126 -15.73 -9.12 7.65
N ALA A 127 -15.55 -7.86 8.04
CA ALA A 127 -14.24 -7.27 8.29
C ALA A 127 -14.30 -6.01 9.16
N VAL A 128 -13.14 -5.64 9.71
CA VAL A 128 -12.88 -4.32 10.27
C VAL A 128 -12.02 -3.49 9.33
N ALA A 129 -12.46 -2.28 9.02
CA ALA A 129 -11.63 -1.23 8.43
C ALA A 129 -11.01 -0.38 9.55
N HIS A 130 -9.73 -0.61 9.82
CA HIS A 130 -8.99 -0.02 10.93
C HIS A 130 -8.19 1.22 10.51
N TYR A 131 -8.67 2.39 10.93
CA TYR A 131 -8.07 3.72 10.75
C TYR A 131 -7.59 4.29 12.10
N GLY A 132 -6.85 3.47 12.84
CA GLY A 132 -6.27 3.80 14.15
C GLY A 132 -5.03 4.69 14.10
N PRO A 133 -4.36 4.88 15.24
CA PRO A 133 -3.12 5.66 15.33
C PRO A 133 -1.97 5.02 14.55
N THR A 134 -0.92 5.77 14.26
CA THR A 134 0.25 5.30 13.50
C THR A 134 1.03 4.19 14.24
N ALA A 135 2.07 3.64 13.59
CA ALA A 135 2.95 2.64 14.19
C ALA A 135 3.65 3.10 15.48
N ALA A 136 3.67 4.40 15.80
CA ALA A 136 4.07 4.90 17.11
C ALA A 136 3.23 4.33 18.27
N HIS A 137 2.01 3.86 17.96
CA HIS A 137 1.08 3.21 18.88
C HIS A 137 0.87 1.72 18.52
N ALA A 138 1.95 1.04 18.12
CA ALA A 138 1.90 -0.35 17.66
C ALA A 138 1.19 -1.29 18.67
N ASP A 139 1.45 -1.15 19.97
CA ASP A 139 0.86 -2.04 20.99
C ASP A 139 -0.68 -1.93 21.03
N ASP A 140 -1.22 -0.71 20.91
CA ASP A 140 -2.67 -0.47 20.85
C ASP A 140 -3.27 -1.10 19.59
N ASN A 141 -2.60 -0.92 18.46
CA ASN A 141 -3.00 -1.50 17.17
C ASN A 141 -2.97 -3.03 17.23
N ILE A 142 -1.90 -3.64 17.73
CA ILE A 142 -1.74 -5.10 17.84
C ILE A 142 -2.79 -5.69 18.76
N SER A 143 -3.03 -5.06 19.91
CA SER A 143 -4.04 -5.48 20.88
C SER A 143 -5.43 -5.52 20.26
N LEU A 144 -5.84 -4.42 19.62
CA LEU A 144 -7.15 -4.28 18.99
C LEU A 144 -7.33 -5.22 17.79
N ILE A 145 -6.43 -5.13 16.81
CA ILE A 145 -6.48 -5.91 15.57
C ILE A 145 -6.47 -7.40 15.92
N GLY A 146 -5.61 -7.81 16.86
CA GLY A 146 -5.54 -9.20 17.31
C GLY A 146 -6.86 -9.72 17.91
N ARG A 147 -7.69 -8.89 18.55
CA ARG A 147 -8.99 -9.32 19.09
C ARG A 147 -9.98 -9.68 17.98
N PHE A 148 -10.08 -8.83 16.96
CA PHE A 148 -10.94 -9.11 15.80
C PHE A 148 -10.46 -10.33 15.02
N LEU A 149 -9.15 -10.42 14.75
CA LEU A 149 -8.57 -11.56 14.04
C LEU A 149 -8.83 -12.88 14.77
N ARG A 150 -8.63 -12.94 16.10
CA ARG A 150 -8.93 -14.13 16.92
C ARG A 150 -10.41 -14.53 16.89
N ALA A 151 -11.31 -13.57 16.67
CA ALA A 151 -12.74 -13.83 16.52
C ALA A 151 -13.14 -14.28 15.11
N GLY A 152 -12.17 -14.45 14.20
CA GLY A 152 -12.42 -14.85 12.81
C GLY A 152 -12.89 -13.71 11.91
N ILE A 153 -12.61 -12.46 12.29
CA ILE A 153 -12.97 -11.26 11.53
C ILE A 153 -11.72 -10.72 10.86
N ASP A 154 -11.75 -10.59 9.54
CA ASP A 154 -10.64 -10.04 8.78
C ASP A 154 -10.42 -8.56 9.10
N VAL A 155 -9.17 -8.10 8.98
CA VAL A 155 -8.83 -6.70 9.23
C VAL A 155 -8.10 -6.12 8.04
N VAL A 156 -8.59 -4.98 7.55
CA VAL A 156 -7.87 -4.10 6.64
C VAL A 156 -7.46 -2.85 7.40
N SER A 157 -6.22 -2.36 7.22
CA SER A 157 -5.73 -1.20 7.97
C SER A 157 -4.88 -0.26 7.14
N THR A 158 -4.78 0.98 7.62
CA THR A 158 -3.84 2.01 7.13
C THR A 158 -2.88 2.49 8.22
N ALA A 159 -2.90 1.88 9.41
CA ALA A 159 -2.24 2.38 10.60
C ALA A 159 -0.78 1.90 10.75
N MET A 160 -0.53 0.65 10.36
CA MET A 160 0.76 -0.02 10.53
C MET A 160 1.51 -0.09 9.20
N THR A 161 1.98 1.06 8.69
CA THR A 161 2.72 1.13 7.42
C THR A 161 3.84 0.08 7.25
N PRO A 162 4.59 -0.35 8.30
CA PRO A 162 5.61 -1.39 8.15
C PRO A 162 5.05 -2.77 7.78
N TRP A 163 3.74 -3.00 7.98
CA TRP A 163 3.06 -4.26 7.68
C TRP A 163 2.57 -4.38 6.23
N VAL A 164 2.85 -3.41 5.35
CA VAL A 164 2.66 -3.64 3.90
C VAL A 164 3.52 -4.81 3.40
N TRP A 165 4.66 -5.05 4.08
CA TRP A 165 5.49 -6.23 3.92
C TRP A 165 5.86 -6.80 5.29
N PRO A 166 5.03 -7.66 5.89
CA PRO A 166 5.21 -8.16 7.26
C PRO A 166 6.55 -8.85 7.48
N TRP A 167 7.11 -9.48 6.43
CA TRP A 167 8.39 -10.19 6.46
C TRP A 167 9.63 -9.30 6.28
N ALA A 168 9.47 -7.97 6.22
CA ALA A 168 10.61 -7.06 6.24
C ALA A 168 11.46 -7.29 7.49
N SER A 169 12.78 -7.36 7.34
CA SER A 169 13.70 -7.58 8.47
C SER A 169 13.69 -6.46 9.51
N SER A 170 13.20 -5.28 9.15
CA SER A 170 13.00 -4.14 10.05
C SER A 170 11.78 -4.30 10.97
N ASN A 171 10.86 -5.23 10.67
CA ASN A 171 9.72 -5.49 11.54
C ASN A 171 10.15 -6.33 12.75
N PRO A 172 9.91 -5.84 13.98
CA PRO A 172 10.29 -6.59 15.16
C PRO A 172 9.33 -7.78 15.38
N PRO A 173 9.81 -8.95 15.85
CA PRO A 173 8.98 -10.14 16.01
C PRO A 173 7.74 -9.93 16.90
N ASN A 174 7.86 -9.08 17.94
CA ASN A 174 6.74 -8.75 18.82
C ASN A 174 5.62 -7.95 18.14
N TRP A 175 5.81 -7.45 16.92
CA TRP A 175 4.73 -6.89 16.10
C TRP A 175 4.08 -7.94 15.21
N ILE A 176 4.87 -8.85 14.66
CA ILE A 176 4.41 -9.80 13.63
C ILE A 176 3.79 -11.06 14.24
N GLU A 177 4.48 -11.69 15.19
CA GLU A 177 4.05 -12.98 15.77
C GLU A 177 2.67 -12.93 16.43
N PRO A 178 2.28 -11.88 17.19
CA PRO A 178 0.95 -11.83 17.79
C PRO A 178 -0.18 -11.77 16.76
N ILE A 179 0.04 -11.10 15.64
CA ILE A 179 -0.93 -10.98 14.56
C ILE A 179 -0.98 -12.26 13.74
N GLU A 180 0.17 -12.85 13.41
CA GLU A 180 0.24 -14.15 12.73
C GLU A 180 -0.51 -15.23 13.53
N ARG A 181 -0.29 -15.27 14.85
CA ARG A 181 -1.02 -16.17 15.74
C ARG A 181 -2.52 -15.85 15.77
N ALA A 182 -2.89 -14.57 15.83
CA ALA A 182 -4.30 -14.18 15.84
C ALA A 182 -5.03 -14.58 14.54
N CYS A 183 -4.39 -14.38 13.38
CA CYS A 183 -4.89 -14.85 12.09
C CYS A 183 -5.06 -16.37 12.08
N ALA A 184 -4.08 -17.12 12.61
CA ALA A 184 -4.15 -18.58 12.69
C ALA A 184 -5.29 -19.06 13.61
N ASP A 185 -5.40 -18.48 14.81
CA ASP A 185 -6.38 -18.86 15.83
C ASP A 185 -7.82 -18.61 15.34
N GLY A 186 -8.08 -17.46 14.71
CA GLY A 186 -9.42 -17.13 14.20
C GLY A 186 -9.68 -17.56 12.76
N ARG A 187 -8.66 -18.04 12.03
CA ARG A 187 -8.72 -18.26 10.58
C ARG A 187 -9.13 -17.00 9.81
N ALA A 188 -8.55 -15.88 10.20
CA ALA A 188 -8.77 -14.56 9.60
C ALA A 188 -7.50 -14.05 8.91
N SER A 189 -7.66 -12.95 8.19
CA SER A 189 -6.65 -12.32 7.35
C SER A 189 -6.40 -10.87 7.77
N CYS A 190 -5.13 -10.46 7.74
CA CYS A 190 -4.73 -9.09 8.04
C CYS A 190 -4.04 -8.47 6.83
N PHE A 191 -4.53 -7.31 6.39
CA PHE A 191 -4.00 -6.57 5.25
C PHE A 191 -3.76 -5.11 5.62
N THR A 192 -2.53 -4.62 5.43
CA THR A 192 -2.22 -3.19 5.59
C THR A 192 -1.91 -2.57 4.25
N THR A 193 -2.45 -1.37 4.00
CA THR A 193 -2.32 -0.63 2.74
C THR A 193 -2.57 0.86 2.97
N GLY A 194 -2.44 1.65 1.91
CA GLY A 194 -2.75 3.07 1.85
C GLY A 194 -2.42 3.59 0.46
N ILE A 195 -2.04 4.87 0.35
CA ILE A 195 -1.43 5.40 -0.87
C ILE A 195 0.09 5.28 -0.80
N ASP A 196 0.69 5.70 0.30
CA ASP A 196 2.13 5.70 0.52
C ASP A 196 2.42 5.28 1.97
N PRO A 197 2.58 3.97 2.26
CA PRO A 197 2.62 2.83 1.34
C PRO A 197 1.26 2.18 0.99
N GLY A 198 1.16 1.47 -0.15
CA GLY A 198 0.03 0.57 -0.50
C GLY A 198 -0.64 0.81 -1.87
N PHE A 199 -0.29 1.88 -2.57
CA PHE A 199 -0.69 2.08 -3.96
C PHE A 199 0.41 2.77 -4.80
N ALA A 200 0.74 4.02 -4.45
CA ALA A 200 1.57 4.89 -5.27
C ALA A 200 3.04 4.49 -5.28
N ASN A 201 3.50 3.89 -4.20
CA ASN A 201 4.91 3.54 -4.00
C ASN A 201 5.18 2.02 -4.02
N ASP A 202 4.16 1.20 -4.30
CA ASP A 202 4.29 -0.25 -4.47
C ASP A 202 3.48 -0.82 -5.66
N LEU A 203 2.17 -1.00 -5.51
CA LEU A 203 1.29 -1.66 -6.48
C LEU A 203 1.39 -1.02 -7.85
N PHE A 204 1.40 0.31 -7.91
CA PHE A 204 1.37 1.02 -9.17
C PHE A 204 2.73 1.00 -9.90
N PRO A 205 3.88 1.25 -9.24
CA PRO A 205 5.18 0.94 -9.80
C PRO A 205 5.27 -0.48 -10.38
N MET A 206 4.86 -1.50 -9.63
CA MET A 206 4.89 -2.90 -10.09
C MET A 206 3.99 -3.13 -11.30
N THR A 207 2.81 -2.50 -11.32
CA THR A 207 1.89 -2.57 -12.47
C THR A 207 2.52 -1.99 -13.73
N LEU A 208 3.22 -0.85 -13.63
CA LEU A 208 3.89 -0.21 -14.76
C LEU A 208 5.14 -0.97 -15.21
N MET A 209 5.89 -1.58 -14.29
CA MET A 209 7.02 -2.46 -14.62
C MET A 209 6.61 -3.63 -15.52
N GLY A 210 5.38 -4.14 -15.37
CA GLY A 210 4.82 -5.19 -16.23
C GLY A 210 4.65 -4.79 -17.70
N LEU A 211 4.80 -3.51 -18.05
CA LEU A 211 4.76 -3.00 -19.42
C LEU A 211 6.16 -2.93 -20.07
N CYS A 212 7.22 -3.26 -19.33
CA CYS A 212 8.60 -3.17 -19.77
C CYS A 212 9.17 -4.55 -20.17
N GLY A 213 9.99 -4.58 -21.22
CA GLY A 213 10.84 -5.73 -21.54
C GLY A 213 12.09 -5.82 -20.66
N GLU A 214 12.55 -4.68 -20.12
CA GLU A 214 13.64 -4.56 -19.16
C GLU A 214 13.37 -3.35 -18.25
N VAL A 215 13.60 -3.51 -16.94
CA VAL A 215 13.59 -2.41 -15.96
C VAL A 215 15.00 -2.28 -15.40
N ARG A 216 15.64 -1.14 -15.66
CA ARG A 216 16.95 -0.80 -15.10
C ARG A 216 16.80 -0.12 -13.75
N SER A 217 15.80 0.73 -13.55
CA SER A 217 15.44 1.22 -12.22
C SER A 217 13.99 1.66 -12.17
N VAL A 218 13.41 1.62 -10.99
CA VAL A 218 12.08 2.16 -10.68
C VAL A 218 12.20 3.12 -9.51
N ARG A 219 11.61 4.31 -9.66
CA ARG A 219 11.51 5.33 -8.63
C ARG A 219 10.04 5.63 -8.37
N ALA A 220 9.62 5.57 -7.13
CA ALA A 220 8.33 6.08 -6.69
C ALA A 220 8.55 7.31 -5.82
N LEU A 221 7.94 8.42 -6.21
CA LEU A 221 8.14 9.72 -5.59
C LEU A 221 6.82 10.22 -4.98
N GLU A 222 6.89 10.66 -3.73
CA GLU A 222 5.90 11.53 -3.11
C GLU A 222 6.36 12.98 -3.23
N LEU A 223 5.60 13.81 -3.94
CA LEU A 223 5.92 15.22 -4.17
C LEU A 223 4.76 16.07 -3.62
N LEU A 224 4.87 16.50 -2.36
CA LEU A 224 3.76 17.15 -1.65
C LEU A 224 4.14 18.50 -1.04
N ASP A 225 3.21 19.45 -1.13
CA ASP A 225 3.19 20.68 -0.34
C ASP A 225 2.29 20.48 0.89
N TYR A 226 2.87 20.68 2.07
CA TYR A 226 2.24 20.52 3.37
C TYR A 226 1.74 21.84 3.96
N ALA A 227 1.67 22.92 3.19
CA ALA A 227 1.18 24.21 3.67
C ALA A 227 -0.22 24.12 4.31
N SER A 228 -1.10 23.24 3.82
CA SER A 228 -2.43 22.98 4.40
C SER A 228 -2.50 21.77 5.34
N TYR A 229 -1.41 21.02 5.48
CA TYR A 229 -1.37 19.78 6.27
C TYR A 229 -1.20 20.07 7.77
N THR A 230 -1.94 19.34 8.60
CA THR A 230 -1.97 19.54 10.06
C THR A 230 -1.38 18.38 10.86
N GLY A 231 -0.84 17.35 10.18
CA GLY A 231 -0.12 16.25 10.83
C GLY A 231 1.20 16.68 11.44
N ASP A 232 1.93 15.73 12.03
CA ASP A 232 3.19 15.98 12.73
C ASP A 232 4.39 15.91 11.78
N TYR A 233 4.71 17.03 11.13
CA TYR A 233 5.94 17.14 10.34
C TYR A 233 7.10 17.71 11.14
N GLU A 234 6.85 18.33 12.29
CA GLU A 234 7.86 18.99 13.11
C GLU A 234 8.73 17.97 13.84
N THR A 235 8.11 16.93 14.41
CA THR A 235 8.83 15.89 15.17
C THR A 235 9.36 14.80 14.24
N GLU A 236 8.53 14.38 13.27
CA GLU A 236 8.89 13.29 12.37
C GLU A 236 9.90 13.76 11.32
N MET A 237 9.67 14.92 10.71
CA MET A 237 10.46 15.42 9.57
C MET A 237 11.35 16.64 9.90
N GLY A 238 11.19 17.28 11.07
CA GLY A 238 11.99 18.45 11.45
C GLY A 238 11.60 19.74 10.72
N ILE A 239 10.51 19.76 9.95
CA ILE A 239 10.02 20.98 9.29
C ILE A 239 9.60 21.99 10.38
N GLY A 240 9.98 23.25 10.24
CA GLY A 240 9.76 24.29 11.25
C GLY A 240 10.80 24.33 12.37
N ARG A 241 11.76 23.38 12.42
CA ARG A 241 12.85 23.33 13.39
C ARG A 241 14.16 23.88 12.81
N PRO A 242 15.14 24.26 13.66
CA PRO A 242 16.50 24.55 13.21
C PRO A 242 17.12 23.33 12.50
N PRO A 243 17.94 23.50 11.45
CA PRO A 243 18.49 22.38 10.68
C PRO A 243 19.41 21.44 11.49
N GLU A 244 19.97 21.92 12.60
CA GLU A 244 20.82 21.18 13.53
C GLU A 244 20.04 20.18 14.41
N GLU A 245 18.72 20.34 14.50
CA GLU A 245 17.86 19.42 15.26
C GLU A 245 17.60 18.16 14.42
N THR A 246 17.98 16.99 14.97
CA THR A 246 17.75 15.71 14.31
C THR A 246 16.28 15.30 14.46
N SER A 247 15.61 15.06 13.33
CA SER A 247 14.23 14.57 13.32
C SER A 247 14.18 13.05 13.45
N THR A 248 13.02 12.51 13.80
CA THR A 248 12.85 11.07 13.99
C THR A 248 13.15 10.27 12.71
N LEU A 249 12.69 10.77 11.56
CA LEU A 249 12.87 10.11 10.26
C LEU A 249 14.23 10.36 9.61
N GLU A 250 15.06 11.24 10.18
CA GLU A 250 16.46 11.37 9.78
C GLU A 250 17.30 10.16 10.23
N ILE A 251 16.81 9.39 11.21
CA ILE A 251 17.43 8.14 11.67
C ILE A 251 17.14 7.03 10.64
N PRO A 252 18.16 6.48 9.95
CA PRO A 252 17.99 5.52 8.87
C PRO A 252 17.13 4.31 9.23
N GLU A 253 17.33 3.74 10.42
CA GLU A 253 16.60 2.55 10.87
C GLU A 253 15.11 2.83 11.04
N ILE A 254 14.75 4.03 11.51
CA ILE A 254 13.35 4.44 11.68
C ILE A 254 12.73 4.74 10.32
N LEU A 255 13.47 5.38 9.41
CA LEU A 255 13.00 5.64 8.05
C LEU A 255 12.71 4.33 7.29
N VAL A 256 13.63 3.36 7.37
CA VAL A 256 13.46 2.03 6.78
C VAL A 256 12.32 1.27 7.46
N MET A 257 12.12 1.41 8.77
CA MET A 257 10.95 0.85 9.43
C MET A 257 9.66 1.44 8.88
N ALA A 258 9.56 2.75 8.73
CA ALA A 258 8.32 3.44 8.39
C ALA A 258 7.84 3.22 6.94
N TRP A 259 8.75 3.27 5.96
CA TRP A 259 8.42 3.12 4.52
C TRP A 259 9.20 2.01 3.80
N GLY A 260 10.30 1.53 4.38
CA GLY A 260 11.22 0.62 3.69
C GLY A 260 10.63 -0.75 3.34
N GLY A 261 9.50 -1.16 3.94
CA GLY A 261 8.84 -2.44 3.64
C GLY A 261 8.41 -2.61 2.17
N THR A 262 8.14 -1.52 1.44
CA THR A 262 7.75 -1.63 0.02
C THR A 262 8.91 -2.02 -0.89
N VAL A 263 10.15 -1.66 -0.53
CA VAL A 263 11.35 -1.95 -1.32
C VAL A 263 11.60 -3.47 -1.50
N PRO A 264 11.66 -4.30 -0.44
CA PRO A 264 11.80 -5.74 -0.60
C PRO A 264 10.54 -6.39 -1.21
N MET A 265 9.35 -5.83 -1.02
CA MET A 265 8.14 -6.34 -1.68
C MET A 265 8.21 -6.17 -3.21
N ILE A 266 8.66 -5.00 -3.71
CA ILE A 266 8.88 -4.79 -5.14
C ILE A 266 9.99 -5.72 -5.66
N ALA A 267 11.06 -5.93 -4.87
CA ALA A 267 12.13 -6.85 -5.23
C ALA A 267 11.63 -8.30 -5.38
N GLU A 268 10.82 -8.77 -4.43
CA GLU A 268 10.16 -10.08 -4.49
C GLU A 268 9.29 -10.21 -5.76
N ALA A 269 8.46 -9.20 -6.05
CA ALA A 269 7.63 -9.19 -7.24
C ALA A 269 8.43 -9.18 -8.55
N ALA A 270 9.60 -8.53 -8.54
CA ALA A 270 10.52 -8.50 -9.68
C ALA A 270 11.40 -9.75 -9.80
N GLY A 271 11.41 -10.63 -8.78
CA GLY A 271 12.25 -11.81 -8.73
C GLY A 271 13.74 -11.52 -8.56
N ILE A 272 14.09 -10.48 -7.81
CA ILE A 272 15.48 -10.12 -7.49
C ILE A 272 15.74 -10.16 -5.98
N GLU A 273 16.96 -10.48 -5.59
CA GLU A 273 17.44 -10.40 -4.22
C GLU A 273 18.28 -9.13 -4.06
N LEU A 274 17.95 -8.27 -3.09
CA LEU A 274 18.68 -7.04 -2.83
C LEU A 274 19.97 -7.32 -2.07
N ASP A 275 21.02 -6.54 -2.34
CA ASP A 275 22.27 -6.59 -1.60
C ASP A 275 22.10 -5.97 -0.20
N ASP A 276 21.46 -4.79 -0.16
CA ASP A 276 21.14 -4.04 1.05
C ASP A 276 20.06 -2.97 0.79
N ILE A 277 19.67 -2.29 1.87
CA ILE A 277 18.82 -1.11 1.83
C ILE A 277 19.57 0.06 2.46
N THR A 278 19.69 1.17 1.74
CA THR A 278 20.32 2.40 2.22
C THR A 278 19.36 3.59 2.20
N THR A 279 19.68 4.67 2.89
CA THR A 279 18.87 5.89 2.89
C THR A 279 19.70 7.14 2.67
N THR A 280 19.05 8.21 2.19
CA THR A 280 19.59 9.58 2.19
C THR A 280 18.59 10.53 2.84
N TRP A 281 19.08 11.60 3.44
CA TRP A 281 18.27 12.64 4.06
C TRP A 281 18.88 14.02 3.79
N GLU A 282 18.07 14.94 3.27
CA GLU A 282 18.44 16.31 2.94
C GLU A 282 17.42 17.29 3.55
N LYS A 283 17.90 18.42 4.08
CA LYS A 283 17.08 19.51 4.61
C LYS A 283 17.29 20.76 3.75
N TRP A 284 16.23 21.51 3.54
CA TRP A 284 16.28 22.84 2.94
C TRP A 284 15.71 23.88 3.90
N VAL A 285 16.46 24.95 4.10
CA VAL A 285 16.16 26.01 5.05
C VAL A 285 15.66 27.25 4.32
N THR A 286 14.59 27.85 4.83
CA THR A 286 14.03 29.08 4.25
C THR A 286 14.79 30.32 4.70
N ASP A 287 14.92 31.31 3.82
CA ASP A 287 15.41 32.66 4.12
C ASP A 287 14.27 33.64 4.45
N LYS A 288 13.01 33.18 4.36
CA LYS A 288 11.80 33.98 4.51
C LYS A 288 10.80 33.28 5.43
N ALA A 289 9.92 34.07 6.04
CA ALA A 289 8.78 33.56 6.78
C ALA A 289 7.77 32.91 5.81
N ILE A 290 7.37 31.66 6.07
CA ILE A 290 6.40 30.92 5.25
C ILE A 290 5.16 30.55 6.08
N PRO A 291 3.96 31.01 5.71
CA PRO A 291 2.72 30.60 6.37
C PRO A 291 2.38 29.12 6.12
N SER A 292 1.82 28.47 7.12
CA SER A 292 1.27 27.11 7.07
C SER A 292 0.00 27.01 7.93
N ALA A 293 -0.71 25.88 7.83
CA ALA A 293 -1.86 25.58 8.68
C ALA A 293 -1.50 25.51 10.19
N LYS A 294 -0.22 25.34 10.54
CA LYS A 294 0.27 25.21 11.93
C LYS A 294 0.95 26.47 12.45
N GLY A 295 0.97 27.56 11.67
CA GLY A 295 1.63 28.82 12.02
C GLY A 295 2.62 29.25 10.95
N VAL A 296 3.67 29.96 11.34
CA VAL A 296 4.70 30.48 10.43
C VAL A 296 5.99 29.72 10.64
N ILE A 297 6.61 29.26 9.54
CA ILE A 297 8.00 28.78 9.54
C ILE A 297 8.89 30.00 9.39
N GLU A 298 9.69 30.28 10.42
CA GLU A 298 10.57 31.44 10.45
C GLU A 298 11.82 31.25 9.58
N PRO A 299 12.42 32.35 9.07
CA PRO A 299 13.73 32.32 8.41
C PRO A 299 14.78 31.59 9.26
N GLY A 300 15.59 30.76 8.63
CA GLY A 300 16.61 29.95 9.31
C GLY A 300 16.13 28.56 9.74
N ASN A 301 14.83 28.27 9.66
CA ASN A 301 14.28 26.93 9.94
C ASN A 301 14.08 26.10 8.66
N VAL A 302 14.04 24.78 8.84
CA VAL A 302 13.76 23.82 7.77
C VAL A 302 12.35 24.05 7.23
N ALA A 303 12.21 24.22 5.92
CA ALA A 303 10.93 24.38 5.24
C ALA A 303 10.65 23.28 4.20
N ALA A 304 11.65 22.47 3.86
CA ALA A 304 11.47 21.28 3.06
C ALA A 304 12.49 20.20 3.45
N ILE A 305 12.10 18.95 3.23
CA ILE A 305 12.94 17.77 3.39
C ILE A 305 12.87 16.91 2.15
N ARG A 306 13.96 16.21 1.89
CA ARG A 306 14.04 15.21 0.85
C ARG A 306 14.75 13.98 1.39
N PHE A 307 14.11 12.83 1.29
CA PHE A 307 14.73 11.58 1.65
C PHE A 307 14.55 10.54 0.57
N GLN A 308 15.43 9.55 0.58
CA GLN A 308 15.33 8.40 -0.30
C GLN A 308 15.56 7.11 0.49
N ILE A 309 14.89 6.04 0.08
CA ILE A 309 15.17 4.67 0.49
C ILE A 309 15.53 3.90 -0.77
N HIS A 310 16.71 3.29 -0.79
CA HIS A 310 17.26 2.58 -1.94
C HIS A 310 17.28 1.08 -1.66
N GLY A 311 16.62 0.30 -2.50
CA GLY A 311 16.92 -1.12 -2.67
C GLY A 311 18.06 -1.27 -3.66
N ASN A 312 19.23 -1.66 -3.16
CA ASN A 312 20.42 -1.84 -3.98
C ASN A 312 20.48 -3.27 -4.53
N TYR A 313 20.70 -3.39 -5.83
CA TYR A 313 20.90 -4.69 -6.50
C TYR A 313 22.11 -4.60 -7.43
N ARG A 314 23.10 -5.46 -7.16
CA ARG A 314 24.44 -5.46 -7.76
C ARG A 314 25.18 -4.14 -7.54
N GLY A 315 25.09 -3.60 -6.33
CA GLY A 315 25.78 -2.38 -5.89
C GLY A 315 25.22 -1.08 -6.47
N GLU A 316 24.03 -1.11 -7.10
CA GLU A 316 23.37 0.08 -7.65
C GLU A 316 21.93 0.20 -7.13
N PRO A 317 21.42 1.42 -6.90
CA PRO A 317 20.02 1.64 -6.50
C PRO A 317 19.09 1.31 -7.67
N ARG A 318 18.28 0.26 -7.52
CA ARG A 318 17.36 -0.23 -8.55
C ARG A 318 15.89 0.03 -8.22
N ILE A 319 15.56 0.05 -6.93
CA ILE A 319 14.23 0.40 -6.43
C ILE A 319 14.43 1.60 -5.51
N VAL A 320 13.78 2.73 -5.79
CA VAL A 320 13.94 3.95 -5.02
C VAL A 320 12.58 4.49 -4.59
N LEU A 321 12.39 4.64 -3.29
CA LEU A 321 11.34 5.50 -2.76
C LEU A 321 11.96 6.87 -2.51
N GLU A 322 11.25 7.93 -2.82
CA GLU A 322 11.71 9.29 -2.61
C GLU A 322 10.56 10.17 -2.15
N HIS A 323 10.76 10.93 -1.08
CA HIS A 323 9.78 11.90 -0.63
C HIS A 323 10.41 13.27 -0.72
N VAL A 324 9.63 14.22 -1.24
CA VAL A 324 9.97 15.63 -1.26
C VAL A 324 8.80 16.41 -0.67
N ASN A 325 8.84 16.57 0.66
CA ASN A 325 7.82 17.28 1.41
C ASN A 325 8.30 18.70 1.71
N ARG A 326 7.45 19.69 1.43
CA ARG A 326 7.81 21.10 1.55
C ARG A 326 6.65 21.93 2.09
N ILE A 327 6.93 23.14 2.53
CA ILE A 327 5.92 24.12 2.93
C ILE A 327 6.01 25.31 1.98
N GLY A 328 5.00 25.44 1.14
CA GLY A 328 4.89 26.52 0.16
C GLY A 328 5.55 26.19 -1.19
N PRO A 329 5.06 26.83 -2.27
CA PRO A 329 5.43 26.46 -3.63
C PRO A 329 6.90 26.79 -3.96
N ASP A 330 7.49 27.80 -3.32
CA ASP A 330 8.85 28.26 -3.62
C ASP A 330 9.93 27.51 -2.83
N ALA A 331 9.56 26.69 -1.83
CA ALA A 331 10.52 25.97 -1.00
C ALA A 331 11.25 24.87 -1.80
N ALA A 332 12.57 24.82 -1.66
CA ALA A 332 13.46 23.93 -2.41
C ALA A 332 13.19 23.92 -3.94
N PRO A 333 13.49 25.03 -4.65
CA PRO A 333 13.17 25.18 -6.08
C PRO A 333 13.89 24.17 -6.97
N ASP A 334 15.10 23.75 -6.59
CA ASP A 334 15.96 22.84 -7.37
C ASP A 334 15.65 21.34 -7.15
N TRP A 335 14.73 21.02 -6.24
CA TRP A 335 14.30 19.64 -5.98
C TRP A 335 13.17 19.21 -6.93
N PRO A 336 12.96 17.88 -7.14
CA PRO A 336 11.91 17.37 -8.03
C PRO A 336 10.52 17.95 -7.73
N ARG A 337 9.74 18.20 -8.78
CA ARG A 337 8.37 18.76 -8.72
C ARG A 337 7.47 18.10 -9.75
N GLY A 338 6.21 17.92 -9.39
CA GLY A 338 5.16 17.43 -10.29
C GLY A 338 4.62 18.49 -11.24
N ASN A 339 3.75 18.09 -12.15
CA ASN A 339 2.93 19.02 -12.94
C ASN A 339 1.87 19.72 -12.08
N THR A 340 1.51 19.13 -10.94
CA THR A 340 0.70 19.75 -9.88
C THR A 340 1.51 19.84 -8.59
N PRO A 341 1.17 20.77 -7.66
CA PRO A 341 1.94 20.94 -6.42
C PRO A 341 1.98 19.69 -5.55
N GLU A 342 0.89 18.91 -5.54
CA GLU A 342 0.76 17.65 -4.82
C GLU A 342 0.47 16.51 -5.79
N CYS A 343 1.43 15.59 -5.94
CA CYS A 343 1.26 14.38 -6.71
C CYS A 343 2.19 13.26 -6.23
N TYR A 344 1.88 12.05 -6.67
CA TYR A 344 2.78 10.91 -6.61
C TYR A 344 3.27 10.63 -8.02
N ARG A 345 4.56 10.32 -8.19
CA ARG A 345 5.14 10.04 -9.50
C ARG A 345 5.82 8.68 -9.51
N VAL A 346 5.63 7.93 -10.58
CA VAL A 346 6.46 6.76 -10.90
C VAL A 346 7.36 7.09 -12.09
N GLU A 347 8.65 6.84 -11.94
CA GLU A 347 9.65 6.92 -13.01
C GLU A 347 10.32 5.56 -13.17
N ILE A 348 10.24 4.99 -14.37
CA ILE A 348 10.90 3.73 -14.73
C ILE A 348 11.93 4.03 -15.81
N ASP A 349 13.21 3.83 -15.51
CA ASP A 349 14.24 3.68 -16.54
C ASP A 349 14.21 2.22 -17.03
N GLY A 350 13.82 2.02 -18.28
CA GLY A 350 13.60 0.70 -18.83
C GLY A 350 13.43 0.69 -20.34
N SER A 351 12.77 -0.36 -20.85
CA SER A 351 12.35 -0.46 -22.24
C SER A 351 10.87 -0.86 -22.31
N PRO A 352 9.93 0.09 -22.46
CA PRO A 352 10.14 1.55 -22.59
C PRO A 352 10.49 2.21 -21.25
N THR A 353 10.92 3.47 -21.31
CA THR A 353 10.91 4.40 -20.17
C THR A 353 9.48 4.84 -19.91
N ILE A 354 9.07 4.90 -18.64
CA ILE A 354 7.72 5.31 -18.23
C ILE A 354 7.85 6.43 -17.20
N ILE A 355 7.08 7.50 -17.37
CA ILE A 355 6.87 8.54 -16.36
C ILE A 355 5.37 8.72 -16.19
N GLN A 356 4.89 8.67 -14.96
CA GLN A 356 3.48 8.75 -14.64
C GLN A 356 3.29 9.60 -13.38
N GLU A 357 2.29 10.49 -13.38
CA GLU A 357 1.89 11.28 -12.19
C GLU A 357 0.42 11.07 -11.82
N THR A 358 0.18 10.83 -10.53
CA THR A 358 -1.15 10.68 -9.93
C THR A 358 -1.39 11.81 -8.94
N ALA A 359 -2.45 12.58 -9.16
CA ALA A 359 -2.91 13.59 -8.20
C ALA A 359 -4.26 13.16 -7.63
N PHE A 360 -4.34 13.09 -6.30
CA PHE A 360 -5.63 12.91 -5.61
C PHE A 360 -6.18 14.26 -5.21
N ARG A 361 -7.51 14.42 -5.34
CA ARG A 361 -8.24 15.64 -4.99
C ARG A 361 -9.60 15.25 -4.44
N SER A 362 -10.05 15.91 -3.38
CA SER A 362 -11.43 15.81 -2.92
C SER A 362 -12.38 16.49 -3.92
N THR A 363 -13.69 16.33 -3.74
CA THR A 363 -14.70 17.07 -4.54
C THR A 363 -14.52 18.59 -4.46
N ALA A 364 -14.00 19.10 -3.33
CA ALA A 364 -13.68 20.52 -3.15
C ALA A 364 -12.31 20.91 -3.74
N GLY A 365 -11.58 19.97 -4.36
CA GLY A 365 -10.27 20.19 -4.93
C GLY A 365 -9.11 20.13 -3.92
N ASP A 366 -9.36 19.73 -2.67
CA ASP A 366 -8.30 19.64 -1.66
C ASP A 366 -7.43 18.39 -1.87
N PRO A 367 -6.11 18.54 -2.09
CA PRO A 367 -5.17 17.42 -2.24
C PRO A 367 -5.06 16.54 -1.01
N VAL A 368 -5.03 17.14 0.19
CA VAL A 368 -4.81 16.41 1.45
C VAL A 368 -6.03 15.53 1.74
N ALA A 369 -7.23 16.10 1.72
CA ALA A 369 -8.47 15.32 1.85
C ALA A 369 -8.58 14.24 0.77
N GLY A 370 -8.22 14.55 -0.49
CA GLY A 370 -8.23 13.58 -1.59
C GLY A 370 -7.32 12.37 -1.34
N GLY A 371 -6.07 12.61 -0.95
CA GLY A 371 -5.11 11.55 -0.64
C GLY A 371 -5.52 10.71 0.56
N CYS A 372 -5.96 11.34 1.65
CA CYS A 372 -6.44 10.65 2.85
C CYS A 372 -7.70 9.81 2.59
N LEU A 373 -8.64 10.30 1.77
CA LEU A 373 -9.80 9.51 1.35
C LEU A 373 -9.37 8.30 0.52
N ALA A 374 -8.45 8.49 -0.43
CA ALA A 374 -7.93 7.41 -1.27
C ALA A 374 -7.21 6.33 -0.43
N THR A 375 -6.43 6.73 0.57
CA THR A 375 -5.80 5.82 1.55
C THR A 375 -6.83 4.94 2.25
N GLY A 376 -7.89 5.54 2.78
CA GLY A 376 -8.95 4.80 3.48
C GLY A 376 -9.74 3.87 2.54
N LEU A 377 -10.10 4.35 1.36
CA LEU A 377 -10.87 3.59 0.37
C LEU A 377 -10.06 2.44 -0.25
N ARG A 378 -8.73 2.55 -0.36
CA ARG A 378 -7.87 1.46 -0.82
C ARG A 378 -7.92 0.26 0.13
N ALA A 379 -7.98 0.50 1.44
CA ALA A 379 -8.18 -0.54 2.44
C ALA A 379 -9.61 -1.09 2.39
N LEU A 380 -10.63 -0.22 2.42
CA LEU A 380 -12.04 -0.62 2.40
C LEU A 380 -12.38 -1.49 1.18
N ASN A 381 -12.00 -1.04 -0.02
CA ASN A 381 -12.30 -1.74 -1.27
C ASN A 381 -11.56 -3.07 -1.41
N ALA A 382 -10.54 -3.32 -0.60
CA ALA A 382 -9.84 -4.62 -0.55
C ALA A 382 -10.62 -5.69 0.23
N ILE A 383 -11.55 -5.30 1.11
CA ILE A 383 -12.27 -6.23 2.01
C ILE A 383 -12.81 -7.47 1.28
N PRO A 384 -13.54 -7.37 0.15
CA PRO A 384 -14.06 -8.56 -0.52
C PRO A 384 -12.98 -9.53 -1.00
N ALA A 385 -11.80 -9.02 -1.37
CA ALA A 385 -10.68 -9.84 -1.83
C ALA A 385 -9.90 -10.43 -0.64
N VAL A 386 -9.73 -9.66 0.43
CA VAL A 386 -9.15 -10.15 1.70
C VAL A 386 -10.00 -11.27 2.29
N ASN A 387 -11.32 -11.10 2.34
CA ASN A 387 -12.25 -12.16 2.78
C ASN A 387 -12.19 -13.44 1.95
N ALA A 388 -11.75 -13.34 0.69
CA ALA A 388 -11.60 -14.49 -0.20
C ALA A 388 -10.20 -15.12 -0.14
N SER A 389 -9.27 -14.50 0.57
CA SER A 389 -7.89 -14.96 0.68
C SER A 389 -7.75 -16.06 1.74
N PRO A 390 -6.73 -16.92 1.65
CA PRO A 390 -6.37 -17.81 2.75
C PRO A 390 -6.06 -17.01 4.03
N PRO A 391 -6.40 -17.54 5.22
CA PRO A 391 -6.07 -16.88 6.49
C PRO A 391 -4.57 -16.62 6.63
N GLY A 392 -4.22 -15.49 7.26
CA GLY A 392 -2.83 -15.08 7.48
C GLY A 392 -2.56 -13.63 7.13
N TRP A 393 -1.30 -13.33 6.88
CA TRP A 393 -0.91 -12.05 6.30
C TRP A 393 -1.29 -12.01 4.83
N VAL A 394 -1.86 -10.89 4.41
CA VAL A 394 -2.18 -10.61 3.00
C VAL A 394 -1.40 -9.36 2.61
N THR A 395 -0.85 -9.36 1.40
CA THR A 395 -0.08 -8.25 0.82
C THR A 395 -0.67 -7.81 -0.51
N ALA A 396 -0.09 -6.76 -1.11
CA ALA A 396 -0.46 -6.34 -2.45
C ALA A 396 -0.21 -7.43 -3.52
N LEU A 397 0.69 -8.38 -3.26
CA LEU A 397 1.03 -9.47 -4.19
C LEU A 397 0.00 -10.60 -4.21
N ASP A 398 -0.76 -10.75 -3.12
CA ASP A 398 -1.74 -11.84 -2.95
C ASP A 398 -3.11 -11.49 -3.53
N LEU A 399 -3.41 -10.20 -3.67
CA LEU A 399 -4.73 -9.70 -4.05
C LEU A 399 -4.89 -9.59 -5.58
N PRO A 400 -6.09 -9.90 -6.12
CA PRO A 400 -6.41 -9.58 -7.50
C PRO A 400 -6.55 -8.07 -7.71
N LEU A 401 -6.71 -7.65 -8.96
CA LEU A 401 -7.09 -6.28 -9.30
C LEU A 401 -8.36 -5.86 -8.54
N ILE A 402 -8.23 -4.83 -7.69
CA ILE A 402 -9.37 -4.20 -7.00
C ILE A 402 -9.95 -3.14 -7.93
N ALA A 403 -10.89 -3.56 -8.78
CA ALA A 403 -11.47 -2.72 -9.84
C ALA A 403 -12.53 -1.70 -9.37
N GLY A 404 -12.62 -1.40 -8.07
CA GLY A 404 -13.58 -0.43 -7.53
C GLY A 404 -15.05 -0.83 -7.71
N ARG A 405 -15.41 -2.08 -7.46
CA ARG A 405 -16.78 -2.55 -7.64
C ARG A 405 -17.76 -1.74 -6.78
N GLY A 406 -18.84 -1.24 -7.38
CA GLY A 406 -19.84 -0.40 -6.69
C GLY A 406 -19.50 1.08 -6.60
N SER A 407 -18.35 1.51 -7.14
CA SER A 407 -17.91 2.91 -7.13
C SER A 407 -18.53 3.76 -8.26
N ILE A 408 -18.87 3.15 -9.40
CA ILE A 408 -19.61 3.82 -10.49
C ILE A 408 -21.10 3.79 -10.13
N ARG A 409 -21.64 4.92 -9.70
CA ARG A 409 -23.02 5.06 -9.25
C ARG A 409 -23.61 6.44 -9.54
#